data_AF-A0AAW2R5C3-F1
#
_entry.id   AF-A0AAW2R5C3-F1
#
_cell.length_a   1.000
_cell.length_b   1.000
_cell.length_c   1.000
_cell.angle_alpha   90.00
_cell.angle_beta   90.00
_cell.angle_gamma   90.00
#
_symmetry.space_group_name_H-M   'P 1'
#
loop_
_entity.id
_entity.type
_entity.pdbx_description
1 polymer ?
#
loop_
_entity_poly.entity_id
_entity_poly.type
_entity_poly.pdbx_seq_one_letter_code
_entity_poly.pdbx_strand_id
1 'polypeptide(L)'
;MGLVGWVGLMGLGGFGGLETLTTKLRPSSLSPGHFSIFTAYKWQWIGGFAAFVIYMVTTFSLYVPDWSFVVYDDHKHDRYTVKCGMRGLGPACNAVGYVDRQVWGVNHLYNQPVWARLRACTLSSPASGPLREDAPTWCRAPFEPEGLLSSISAIISGTIGIHYGHVLIHFKGHAERLKQWVSMALVLLIVAVILHFTDAIPINKQLYSFSYVCFTAGAAGIVFSGFYILIDIWGMRTPFLFLEWIGMNAMLVFVMAAQGIFAAFINGWYFKNPDNNLVNWIQKHVFIDVWKSERVGTLLYVLFAEITFWAVVSGILHKLGIYWKL
;
A
#
# COMPACT_ATOMS: atom_id res chain seq x y z
N MET A 1 7.57 -9.26 15.52
CA MET A 1 6.24 -9.38 14.89
C MET A 1 5.62 -8.02 14.52
N GLY A 2 5.76 -6.95 15.32
CA GLY A 2 5.34 -5.60 14.92
C GLY A 2 6.43 -4.69 14.33
N LEU A 3 7.68 -4.78 14.79
CA LEU A 3 8.70 -3.73 14.57
C LEU A 3 8.96 -3.30 13.10
N VAL A 4 8.89 -4.21 12.11
CA VAL A 4 9.26 -3.88 10.72
C VAL A 4 8.14 -3.17 9.94
N GLY A 5 6.87 -3.55 10.15
CA GLY A 5 5.73 -2.79 9.60
C GLY A 5 5.65 -1.35 10.15
N TRP A 6 6.20 -1.12 11.36
CA TRP A 6 6.36 0.22 11.91
C TRP A 6 7.50 1.01 11.26
N VAL A 7 8.49 0.38 10.62
CA VAL A 7 9.57 1.09 9.89
C VAL A 7 9.03 1.81 8.67
N GLY A 8 8.09 1.21 7.91
CA GLY A 8 7.39 1.89 6.81
C GLY A 8 6.57 3.09 7.29
N LEU A 9 5.86 2.94 8.42
CA LEU A 9 5.13 4.04 9.09
C LEU A 9 6.07 5.11 9.68
N MET A 10 7.21 4.72 10.26
CA MET A 10 8.24 5.62 10.77
C MET A 10 8.97 6.35 9.63
N GLY A 11 9.12 5.75 8.45
CA GLY A 11 9.66 6.41 7.25
C GLY A 11 8.75 7.55 6.77
N LEU A 12 7.44 7.34 6.79
CA LEU A 12 6.44 8.39 6.56
C LEU A 12 6.42 9.42 7.70
N GLY A 13 6.56 8.99 8.96
CA GLY A 13 6.68 9.86 10.13
C GLY A 13 7.94 10.74 10.13
N GLY A 14 9.08 10.22 9.65
CA GLY A 14 10.33 10.96 9.51
C GLY A 14 10.26 12.04 8.42
N PHE A 15 9.52 11.79 7.34
CA PHE A 15 9.23 12.82 6.35
C PHE A 15 8.19 13.84 6.84
N GLY A 16 7.22 13.43 7.67
CA GLY A 16 6.38 14.35 8.45
C GLY A 16 7.19 15.22 9.43
N GLY A 17 8.32 14.71 9.94
CA GLY A 17 9.34 15.47 10.67
C GLY A 17 9.97 16.60 9.85
N LEU A 18 10.27 16.35 8.58
CA LEU A 18 10.71 17.38 7.63
C LEU A 18 9.60 18.39 7.32
N GLU A 19 8.33 17.97 7.28
CA GLU A 19 7.18 18.86 7.10
C GLU A 19 6.98 19.79 8.32
N THR A 20 7.11 19.24 9.54
CA THR A 20 7.05 20.02 10.79
C THR A 20 8.23 20.99 10.93
N LEU A 21 9.42 20.66 10.41
CA LEU A 21 10.54 21.61 10.32
C LEU A 21 10.33 22.71 9.26
N THR A 22 9.63 22.39 8.16
CA THR A 22 9.41 23.34 7.04
C THR A 22 8.12 24.16 7.17
N THR A 23 7.22 23.84 8.12
CA THR A 23 6.01 24.65 8.40
C THR A 23 6.34 26.11 8.74
N LYS A 24 7.52 26.39 9.34
CA LYS A 24 7.96 27.77 9.62
C LYS A 24 8.26 28.61 8.37
N LEU A 25 8.39 28.00 7.19
CA LEU A 25 8.71 28.68 5.92
C LEU A 25 7.53 28.67 4.93
N ARG A 26 6.31 28.34 5.39
CA ARG A 26 5.12 28.22 4.52
C ARG A 26 4.76 29.60 3.92
N PRO A 27 4.81 29.79 2.58
CA PRO A 27 4.35 31.03 1.97
C PRO A 27 2.84 31.16 2.12
N SER A 28 2.37 32.36 2.48
CA SER A 28 0.96 32.68 2.77
C SER A 28 0.10 32.85 1.52
N SER A 29 0.71 33.16 0.37
CA SER A 29 0.06 33.17 -0.94
C SER A 29 1.05 32.77 -2.03
N LEU A 30 0.62 31.89 -2.94
CA LEU A 30 1.37 31.51 -4.13
C LEU A 30 0.82 32.26 -5.33
N SER A 31 1.71 32.80 -6.17
CA SER A 31 1.31 33.37 -7.45
C SER A 31 0.71 32.27 -8.35
N PRO A 32 -0.31 32.59 -9.16
CA PRO A 32 -0.97 31.64 -10.03
C PRO A 32 -0.05 31.25 -11.18
N GLY A 33 0.80 30.25 -10.95
CA GLY A 33 1.70 29.68 -11.93
C GLY A 33 1.73 28.17 -11.77
N HIS A 34 1.77 27.43 -12.89
CA HIS A 34 1.73 25.96 -12.85
C HIS A 34 2.88 25.36 -12.03
N PHE A 35 4.02 26.06 -11.97
CA PHE A 35 5.23 25.66 -11.26
C PHE A 35 5.41 26.31 -9.88
N SER A 36 4.53 27.23 -9.46
CA SER A 36 4.74 27.99 -8.22
C SER A 36 4.78 27.08 -6.98
N ILE A 37 3.97 26.02 -6.96
CA ILE A 37 3.97 25.00 -5.91
C ILE A 37 5.32 24.28 -5.83
N PHE A 38 5.87 23.86 -6.97
CA PHE A 38 7.13 23.14 -7.03
C PHE A 38 8.29 24.02 -6.54
N THR A 39 8.26 25.31 -6.88
CA THR A 39 9.25 26.28 -6.40
C THR A 39 9.13 26.51 -4.88
N ALA A 40 7.90 26.63 -4.37
CA ALA A 40 7.64 26.84 -2.94
C ALA A 40 8.04 25.63 -2.08
N TYR A 41 7.78 24.42 -2.58
CA TYR A 41 8.04 23.17 -1.90
C TYR A 41 9.25 22.42 -2.46
N LYS A 42 10.21 23.16 -3.03
CA LYS A 42 11.39 22.58 -3.70
C LYS A 42 12.18 21.62 -2.82
N TRP A 43 12.29 21.89 -1.53
CA TRP A 43 13.04 21.05 -0.59
C TRP A 43 12.37 19.68 -0.36
N GLN A 44 11.04 19.62 -0.36
CA GLN A 44 10.32 18.36 -0.26
C GLN A 44 10.51 17.54 -1.55
N TRP A 45 10.43 18.18 -2.71
CA TRP A 45 10.69 17.53 -4.00
C TRP A 45 12.15 17.09 -4.17
N ILE A 46 13.11 17.86 -3.67
CA ILE A 46 14.52 17.46 -3.62
C ILE A 46 14.69 16.21 -2.73
N GLY A 47 14.04 16.18 -1.56
CA GLY A 47 14.05 15.01 -0.68
C GLY A 47 13.44 13.78 -1.35
N GLY A 48 12.27 13.91 -1.98
CA GLY A 48 11.63 12.84 -2.74
C GLY A 48 12.47 12.37 -3.94
N PHE A 49 13.13 13.29 -4.66
CA PHE A 49 14.02 12.96 -5.76
C PHE A 49 15.28 12.25 -5.29
N ALA A 50 15.88 12.67 -4.16
CA ALA A 50 17.01 11.98 -3.56
C ALA A 50 16.62 10.54 -3.15
N ALA A 51 15.46 10.36 -2.52
CA ALA A 51 14.92 9.04 -2.20
C ALA A 51 14.71 8.18 -3.45
N PHE A 52 14.17 8.77 -4.53
CA PHE A 52 14.04 8.11 -5.83
C PHE A 52 15.38 7.65 -6.41
N VAL A 53 16.39 8.53 -6.42
CA VAL A 53 17.72 8.19 -6.93
C VAL A 53 18.36 7.08 -6.10
N ILE A 54 18.28 7.17 -4.76
CA ILE A 54 18.80 6.12 -3.87
C ILE A 54 18.10 4.79 -4.16
N TYR A 55 16.77 4.77 -4.23
CA TYR A 55 16.00 3.57 -4.54
C TYR A 55 16.41 2.97 -5.88
N MET A 56 16.48 3.78 -6.94
CA MET A 56 16.84 3.32 -8.30
C MET A 56 18.28 2.78 -8.36
N VAL A 57 19.24 3.53 -7.82
CA VAL A 57 20.65 3.13 -7.82
C VAL A 57 20.83 1.83 -7.05
N THR A 58 20.28 1.71 -5.84
CA THR A 58 20.41 0.48 -5.06
C THR A 58 19.70 -0.69 -5.75
N THR A 59 18.53 -0.46 -6.35
CA THR A 59 17.75 -1.53 -6.99
C THR A 59 18.45 -2.14 -8.21
N PHE A 60 19.12 -1.32 -9.03
CA PHE A 60 19.71 -1.77 -10.30
C PHE A 60 21.22 -1.99 -10.26
N SER A 61 21.94 -1.35 -9.34
CA SER A 61 23.41 -1.48 -9.26
C SER A 61 23.87 -2.64 -8.39
N LEU A 62 23.04 -3.05 -7.43
CA LEU A 62 23.40 -4.04 -6.43
C LEU A 62 23.31 -5.46 -7.03
N TYR A 63 24.39 -6.23 -6.87
CA TYR A 63 24.45 -7.62 -7.28
C TYR A 63 23.88 -8.53 -6.18
N VAL A 64 22.97 -9.43 -6.56
CA VAL A 64 22.32 -10.36 -5.63
C VAL A 64 22.99 -11.74 -5.75
N PRO A 65 23.80 -12.16 -4.77
CA PRO A 65 24.41 -13.48 -4.75
C PRO A 65 23.38 -14.56 -4.42
N ASP A 66 23.78 -15.80 -4.65
CA ASP A 66 23.04 -16.97 -4.22
C ASP A 66 22.95 -17.00 -2.69
N TRP A 67 21.82 -17.50 -2.18
CA TRP A 67 21.54 -17.50 -0.76
C TRP A 67 20.73 -18.72 -0.35
N SER A 68 20.78 -19.07 0.92
CA SER A 68 20.02 -20.20 1.46
C SER A 68 19.23 -19.80 2.69
N PHE A 69 18.09 -20.45 2.88
CA PHE A 69 17.22 -20.29 4.05
C PHE A 69 16.76 -21.66 4.54
N VAL A 70 16.29 -21.69 5.79
CA VAL A 70 15.75 -22.90 6.43
C VAL A 70 14.27 -22.67 6.65
N VAL A 71 13.45 -23.61 6.19
CA VAL A 71 12.02 -23.65 6.52
C VAL A 71 11.85 -24.62 7.67
N TYR A 72 11.16 -24.16 8.71
CA TYR A 72 10.78 -24.97 9.86
C TYR A 72 9.38 -25.53 9.61
N ASP A 73 9.30 -26.83 9.36
CA ASP A 73 8.04 -27.59 9.37
C ASP A 73 8.08 -28.54 10.58
N ASP A 74 6.94 -28.89 11.17
CA ASP A 74 6.76 -29.30 12.58
C ASP A 74 7.77 -30.34 13.13
N HIS A 75 8.47 -31.12 12.28
CA HIS A 75 9.61 -31.96 12.66
C HIS A 75 10.77 -32.06 11.63
N LYS A 76 10.87 -31.16 10.64
CA LYS A 76 11.92 -31.19 9.59
C LYS A 76 12.55 -29.81 9.36
N HIS A 77 13.88 -29.81 9.22
CA HIS A 77 14.67 -28.64 8.86
C HIS A 77 15.17 -28.80 7.42
N ASP A 78 14.38 -28.31 6.48
CA ASP A 78 14.77 -28.36 5.08
C ASP A 78 15.50 -27.06 4.72
N ARG A 79 16.76 -27.21 4.30
CA ARG A 79 17.57 -26.09 3.80
C ARG A 79 17.36 -25.95 2.29
N TYR A 80 16.87 -24.78 1.88
CA TYR A 80 16.68 -24.44 0.48
C TYR A 80 17.73 -23.42 0.04
N THR A 81 18.26 -23.61 -1.16
CA THR A 81 19.20 -22.66 -1.78
C THR A 81 18.56 -22.06 -3.02
N VAL A 82 18.60 -20.74 -3.11
CA VAL A 82 18.12 -19.97 -4.25
C VAL A 82 19.33 -19.49 -5.05
N LYS A 83 19.36 -19.90 -6.32
CA LYS A 83 20.35 -19.44 -7.29
C LYS A 83 19.82 -18.17 -7.95
N CYS A 84 20.52 -17.06 -7.75
CA CYS A 84 20.16 -15.74 -8.27
C CYS A 84 21.16 -15.27 -9.32
N GLY A 85 22.42 -15.10 -8.92
CA GLY A 85 23.51 -14.65 -9.80
C GLY A 85 23.18 -13.45 -10.71
N MET A 86 22.36 -12.48 -10.25
CA MET A 86 21.79 -11.45 -11.13
C MET A 86 21.77 -10.05 -10.50
N ARG A 87 21.58 -9.04 -11.36
CA ARG A 87 21.22 -7.66 -10.99
C ARG A 87 19.79 -7.38 -11.45
N GLY A 88 19.07 -6.53 -10.71
CA GLY A 88 17.72 -6.10 -11.07
C GLY A 88 16.61 -6.79 -10.26
N LEU A 89 15.45 -6.95 -10.90
CA LEU A 89 14.18 -7.25 -10.25
C LEU A 89 13.69 -8.67 -10.58
N GLY A 90 14.21 -9.68 -9.87
CA GLY A 90 13.75 -11.07 -9.97
C GLY A 90 12.85 -11.51 -8.80
N PRO A 91 11.99 -12.54 -8.97
CA PRO A 91 11.31 -13.21 -7.86
C PRO A 91 12.35 -13.80 -6.89
N ALA A 92 12.30 -13.41 -5.61
CA ALA A 92 13.31 -13.70 -4.57
C ALA A 92 14.77 -13.26 -4.84
N CYS A 93 15.10 -12.92 -6.07
CA CYS A 93 16.41 -12.48 -6.54
C CYS A 93 16.37 -10.99 -6.91
N ASN A 94 16.19 -10.16 -5.89
CA ASN A 94 16.11 -8.70 -6.06
C ASN A 94 16.89 -7.99 -4.95
N ALA A 95 17.33 -6.77 -5.25
CA ALA A 95 18.12 -5.95 -4.34
C ALA A 95 17.34 -5.55 -3.07
N VAL A 96 16.02 -5.34 -3.17
CA VAL A 96 15.12 -5.03 -2.04
C VAL A 96 15.26 -6.09 -0.95
N GLY A 97 14.91 -7.33 -1.29
CA GLY A 97 15.03 -8.45 -0.36
C GLY A 97 16.47 -8.77 0.01
N TYR A 98 17.48 -8.47 -0.83
CA TYR A 98 18.88 -8.63 -0.44
C TYR A 98 19.28 -7.70 0.69
N VAL A 99 18.97 -6.41 0.58
CA VAL A 99 19.27 -5.42 1.63
C VAL A 99 18.56 -5.83 2.92
N ASP A 100 17.29 -6.21 2.86
CA ASP A 100 16.55 -6.63 4.07
C ASP A 100 17.17 -7.87 4.73
N ARG A 101 17.66 -8.82 3.94
CA ARG A 101 18.40 -9.99 4.47
C ARG A 101 19.74 -9.63 5.12
N GLN A 102 20.43 -8.60 4.64
CA GLN A 102 21.69 -8.14 5.23
C GLN A 102 21.47 -7.33 6.50
N VAL A 103 20.44 -6.48 6.51
CA VAL A 103 20.18 -5.53 7.59
C VAL A 103 19.44 -6.22 8.74
N TRP A 104 18.42 -7.04 8.45
CA TRP A 104 17.60 -7.72 9.47
C TRP A 104 17.96 -9.19 9.68
N GLY A 105 18.63 -9.84 8.73
CA GLY A 105 18.93 -11.26 8.80
C GLY A 105 17.77 -12.14 8.39
N VAL A 106 18.07 -13.32 7.83
CA VAL A 106 17.07 -14.23 7.21
C VAL A 106 15.97 -14.67 8.17
N ASN A 107 16.30 -14.83 9.46
CA ASN A 107 15.36 -15.30 10.49
C ASN A 107 14.29 -14.26 10.86
N HIS A 108 14.47 -13.00 10.47
CA HIS A 108 13.55 -11.91 10.77
C HIS A 108 12.57 -11.60 9.64
N LEU A 109 12.75 -12.19 8.44
CA LEU A 109 11.81 -12.01 7.34
C LEU A 109 10.51 -12.81 7.58
N TYR A 110 9.42 -12.35 6.97
CA TYR A 110 8.18 -13.12 6.95
C TYR A 110 8.37 -14.47 6.26
N ASN A 111 8.07 -15.53 7.00
CA ASN A 111 8.11 -16.92 6.51
C ASN A 111 6.94 -17.26 5.57
N GLN A 112 6.02 -16.33 5.31
CA GLN A 112 4.97 -16.53 4.33
C GLN A 112 5.52 -16.28 2.91
N PRO A 113 5.55 -17.30 2.04
CA PRO A 113 6.17 -17.16 0.73
C PRO A 113 5.32 -16.30 -0.18
N VAL A 114 5.70 -15.03 -0.30
CA VAL A 114 5.00 -14.00 -1.09
C VAL A 114 4.87 -14.40 -2.56
N TRP A 115 5.86 -15.13 -3.10
CA TRP A 115 5.87 -15.57 -4.49
C TRP A 115 5.14 -16.89 -4.74
N ALA A 116 4.63 -17.59 -3.71
CA ALA A 116 3.98 -18.89 -3.89
C ALA A 116 2.74 -18.86 -4.80
N ARG A 117 2.13 -17.69 -4.99
CA ARG A 117 0.95 -17.49 -5.87
C ARG A 117 1.31 -17.28 -7.34
N LEU A 118 2.60 -17.18 -7.70
CA LEU A 118 3.01 -17.07 -9.09
C LEU A 118 2.69 -18.37 -9.85
N ARG A 119 2.40 -18.24 -11.16
CA ARG A 119 2.14 -19.39 -12.06
C ARG A 119 3.29 -20.40 -12.10
N ALA A 120 4.52 -19.96 -11.83
CA ALA A 120 5.70 -20.80 -11.72
C ALA A 120 5.68 -21.69 -10.46
N CYS A 121 4.91 -21.31 -9.43
CA CYS A 121 4.89 -21.97 -8.13
C CYS A 121 3.63 -22.84 -7.92
N THR A 122 2.47 -22.42 -8.43
CA THR A 122 1.21 -23.15 -8.25
C THR A 122 0.33 -23.11 -9.51
N LEU A 123 -0.39 -24.22 -9.76
CA LEU A 123 -1.42 -24.30 -10.81
C LEU A 123 -2.70 -23.52 -10.44
N SER A 124 -2.88 -23.19 -9.16
CA SER A 124 -4.04 -22.42 -8.67
C SER A 124 -3.90 -20.91 -8.88
N SER A 125 -2.82 -20.45 -9.50
CA SER A 125 -2.53 -19.02 -9.68
C SER A 125 -3.70 -18.29 -10.37
N PRO A 126 -4.18 -17.15 -9.84
CA PRO A 126 -3.56 -16.29 -8.83
C PRO A 126 -3.92 -16.63 -7.37
N ALA A 127 -4.74 -17.66 -7.13
CA ALA A 127 -5.07 -18.09 -5.78
C ALA A 127 -3.89 -18.84 -5.13
N SER A 128 -3.90 -18.89 -3.80
CA SER A 128 -3.02 -19.79 -3.06
C SER A 128 -3.46 -21.24 -3.29
N GLY A 129 -2.50 -22.12 -3.48
CA GLY A 129 -2.71 -23.55 -3.61
C GLY A 129 -1.43 -24.30 -3.27
N PRO A 130 -1.44 -25.63 -3.36
CA PRO A 130 -0.23 -26.42 -3.17
C PRO A 130 0.84 -26.00 -4.19
N LEU A 131 2.09 -26.04 -3.74
CA LEU A 131 3.23 -25.84 -4.63
C LEU A 131 3.34 -27.03 -5.57
N ARG A 132 3.71 -26.75 -6.82
CA ARG A 132 4.01 -27.81 -7.80
C ARG A 132 5.23 -28.62 -7.35
N GLU A 133 5.29 -29.89 -7.75
CA GLU A 133 6.44 -30.74 -7.49
C GLU A 133 7.71 -30.23 -8.18
N ASP A 134 7.56 -29.61 -9.35
CA ASP A 134 8.64 -28.96 -10.13
C ASP A 134 8.85 -27.47 -9.78
N ALA A 135 8.24 -26.98 -8.69
CA ALA A 135 8.32 -25.57 -8.34
C ALA A 135 9.77 -25.16 -7.99
N PRO A 136 10.25 -24.00 -8.48
CA PRO A 136 11.55 -23.47 -8.10
C PRO A 136 11.69 -23.24 -6.59
N THR A 137 12.91 -23.39 -6.06
CA THR A 137 13.18 -23.24 -4.62
C THR A 137 12.83 -21.85 -4.08
N TRP A 138 12.92 -20.81 -4.92
CA TRP A 138 12.53 -19.44 -4.56
C TRP A 138 11.03 -19.26 -4.32
N CYS A 139 10.18 -20.21 -4.71
CA CYS A 139 8.74 -20.18 -4.40
C CYS A 139 8.46 -20.27 -2.91
N ARG A 140 9.41 -20.77 -2.11
CA ARG A 140 9.32 -20.87 -0.64
C ARG A 140 10.10 -19.77 0.08
N ALA A 141 10.71 -18.85 -0.66
CA ALA A 141 11.62 -17.87 -0.09
C ALA A 141 10.87 -16.88 0.82
N PRO A 142 11.37 -16.62 2.04
CA PRO A 142 10.84 -15.58 2.90
C PRO A 142 11.11 -14.20 2.29
N PHE A 143 10.23 -13.23 2.57
CA PHE A 143 10.34 -11.88 2.03
C PHE A 143 9.73 -10.85 2.98
N GLU A 144 10.35 -9.68 3.06
CA GLU A 144 9.89 -8.58 3.90
C GLU A 144 9.30 -7.48 3.01
N PRO A 145 7.96 -7.32 2.93
CA PRO A 145 7.36 -6.30 2.09
C PRO A 145 7.55 -4.88 2.65
N GLU A 146 7.75 -4.73 3.97
CA GLU A 146 7.91 -3.43 4.66
C GLU A 146 9.38 -3.18 5.08
N GLY A 147 10.32 -3.69 4.29
CA GLY A 147 11.75 -3.55 4.50
C GLY A 147 12.30 -2.13 4.34
N LEU A 148 13.63 -2.02 4.37
CA LEU A 148 14.32 -0.73 4.34
C LEU A 148 14.13 -0.03 2.99
N LEU A 149 14.31 -0.76 1.88
CA LEU A 149 14.18 -0.19 0.54
C LEU A 149 12.73 0.12 0.16
N SER A 150 11.76 -0.68 0.61
CA SER A 150 10.35 -0.36 0.40
C SER A 150 9.92 0.87 1.21
N SER A 151 10.49 1.08 2.40
CA SER A 151 10.30 2.32 3.17
C SER A 151 10.80 3.57 2.42
N ILE A 152 11.92 3.49 1.69
CA ILE A 152 12.39 4.59 0.83
C ILE A 152 11.37 4.88 -0.28
N SER A 153 10.83 3.84 -0.90
CA SER A 153 9.78 4.00 -1.91
C SER A 153 8.47 4.55 -1.31
N ALA A 154 8.16 4.25 -0.05
CA ALA A 154 7.06 4.88 0.70
C ALA A 154 7.25 6.39 0.87
N ILE A 155 8.48 6.88 1.07
CA ILE A 155 8.78 8.33 1.10
C ILE A 155 8.44 9.00 -0.24
N ILE A 156 8.74 8.35 -1.36
CA ILE A 156 8.39 8.86 -2.70
C ILE A 156 6.87 8.98 -2.83
N SER A 157 6.14 7.92 -2.47
CA SER A 157 4.67 7.92 -2.49
C SER A 157 4.09 9.00 -1.57
N GLY A 158 4.65 9.17 -0.37
CA GLY A 158 4.25 10.20 0.59
C GLY A 158 4.50 11.62 0.07
N THR A 159 5.63 11.85 -0.59
CA THR A 159 5.95 13.16 -1.22
C THR A 159 4.92 13.53 -2.29
N ILE A 160 4.50 12.57 -3.12
CA ILE A 160 3.44 12.77 -4.12
C ILE A 160 2.09 13.07 -3.43
N GLY A 161 1.75 12.35 -2.36
CA GLY A 161 0.55 12.62 -1.58
C GLY A 161 0.51 14.01 -0.95
N ILE A 162 1.62 14.45 -0.35
CA ILE A 162 1.78 15.80 0.21
C ILE A 162 1.59 16.85 -0.88
N HIS A 163 2.09 16.62 -2.10
CA HIS A 163 1.86 17.52 -3.22
C HIS A 163 0.37 17.69 -3.56
N TYR A 164 -0.41 16.60 -3.62
CA TYR A 164 -1.86 16.68 -3.79
C TYR A 164 -2.52 17.52 -2.68
N GLY A 165 -2.08 17.38 -1.43
CA GLY A 165 -2.54 18.18 -0.30
C GLY A 165 -2.15 19.66 -0.39
N HIS A 166 -0.94 19.98 -0.84
CA HIS A 166 -0.52 21.37 -1.06
C HIS A 166 -1.35 22.07 -2.14
N VAL A 167 -1.68 21.37 -3.23
CA VAL A 167 -2.60 21.91 -4.25
C VAL A 167 -3.96 22.23 -3.63
N LEU A 168 -4.49 21.37 -2.77
CA LEU A 168 -5.78 21.58 -2.09
C LEU A 168 -5.79 22.86 -1.23
N ILE A 169 -4.72 23.09 -0.48
CA ILE A 169 -4.63 24.20 0.48
C ILE A 169 -4.38 25.55 -0.23
N HIS A 170 -3.54 25.57 -1.26
CA HIS A 170 -3.07 26.81 -1.88
C HIS A 170 -3.92 27.35 -3.01
N PHE A 171 -4.50 26.47 -3.83
CA PHE A 171 -5.36 26.88 -4.93
C PHE A 171 -6.76 27.08 -4.40
N LYS A 172 -7.40 28.21 -4.69
CA LYS A 172 -8.79 28.47 -4.27
C LYS A 172 -9.80 28.09 -5.33
N GLY A 173 -9.43 28.14 -6.62
CA GLY A 173 -10.31 27.79 -7.72
C GLY A 173 -10.48 26.28 -7.90
N HIS A 174 -11.72 25.80 -8.04
CA HIS A 174 -12.03 24.39 -8.31
C HIS A 174 -11.36 23.89 -9.61
N ALA A 175 -11.43 24.69 -10.68
CA ALA A 175 -10.84 24.35 -11.96
C ALA A 175 -9.30 24.25 -11.91
N GLU A 176 -8.65 25.12 -11.14
CA GLU A 176 -7.18 25.11 -11.00
C GLU A 176 -6.70 23.90 -10.20
N ARG A 177 -7.41 23.54 -9.12
CA ARG A 177 -7.15 22.32 -8.32
C ARG A 177 -7.24 21.07 -9.21
N LEU A 178 -8.36 20.92 -9.91
CA LEU A 178 -8.59 19.78 -10.79
C LEU A 178 -7.56 19.71 -11.91
N LYS A 179 -7.20 20.84 -12.51
CA LYS A 179 -6.18 20.88 -13.56
C LYS A 179 -4.84 20.34 -13.05
N GLN A 180 -4.40 20.76 -11.86
CA GLN A 180 -3.14 20.29 -11.26
C GLN A 180 -3.19 18.80 -10.86
N TRP A 181 -4.30 18.36 -10.27
CA TRP A 181 -4.42 16.97 -9.84
C TRP A 181 -4.51 16.01 -11.02
N VAL A 182 -5.35 16.32 -12.01
CA VAL A 182 -5.53 15.49 -13.20
C VAL A 182 -4.27 15.51 -14.07
N SER A 183 -3.60 16.66 -14.23
CA SER A 183 -2.35 16.71 -15.00
C SER A 183 -1.26 15.85 -14.36
N MET A 184 -1.04 15.97 -13.05
CA MET A 184 -0.08 15.15 -12.32
C MET A 184 -0.46 13.66 -12.38
N ALA A 185 -1.74 13.34 -12.16
CA ALA A 185 -2.23 11.96 -12.19
C ALA A 185 -2.00 11.30 -13.55
N LEU A 186 -2.31 11.99 -14.65
CA LEU A 186 -2.08 11.49 -16.00
C LEU A 186 -0.59 11.29 -16.28
N VAL A 187 0.28 12.23 -15.89
CA VAL A 187 1.74 12.08 -16.05
C VAL A 187 2.24 10.85 -15.30
N LEU A 188 1.83 10.65 -14.05
CA LEU A 188 2.22 9.49 -13.25
C LEU A 188 1.72 8.17 -13.87
N LEU A 189 0.48 8.13 -14.35
CA LEU A 189 -0.07 6.94 -15.02
C LEU A 189 0.69 6.63 -16.31
N ILE A 190 0.99 7.64 -17.13
CA ILE A 190 1.78 7.46 -18.37
C ILE A 190 3.17 6.91 -18.04
N VAL A 191 3.86 7.48 -17.06
CA VAL A 191 5.18 6.99 -16.63
C VAL A 191 5.09 5.54 -16.14
N ALA A 192 4.09 5.20 -15.33
CA ALA A 192 3.90 3.84 -14.84
C ALA A 192 3.67 2.83 -15.98
N VAL A 193 2.84 3.19 -16.95
CA VAL A 193 2.54 2.38 -18.13
C VAL A 193 3.80 2.20 -18.97
N ILE A 194 4.53 3.28 -19.27
CA ILE A 194 5.79 3.20 -20.03
C ILE A 194 6.78 2.27 -19.33
N LEU A 195 7.02 2.44 -18.03
CA LEU A 195 7.94 1.60 -17.27
C LEU A 195 7.53 0.13 -17.24
N HIS A 196 6.23 -0.15 -17.21
CA HIS A 196 5.71 -1.51 -17.23
C HIS A 196 5.86 -2.17 -18.60
N PHE A 197 5.49 -1.49 -19.68
CA PHE A 197 5.51 -2.05 -21.04
C PHE A 197 6.90 -2.08 -21.68
N THR A 198 7.85 -1.29 -21.19
CA THR A 198 9.26 -1.37 -21.60
C THR A 198 10.04 -2.46 -20.87
N ASP A 199 9.38 -3.22 -19.98
CA ASP A 199 9.97 -4.21 -19.07
C ASP A 199 11.10 -3.66 -18.19
N ALA A 200 11.26 -2.33 -18.09
CA ALA A 200 12.28 -1.70 -17.28
C ALA A 200 11.99 -1.88 -15.78
N ILE A 201 10.74 -1.62 -15.36
CA ILE A 201 10.28 -1.79 -13.98
C ILE A 201 8.85 -2.32 -14.00
N PRO A 202 8.63 -3.64 -13.82
CA PRO A 202 7.27 -4.17 -13.76
C PRO A 202 6.52 -3.65 -12.54
N ILE A 203 5.20 -3.49 -12.69
CA ILE A 203 4.32 -3.10 -11.58
C ILE A 203 4.32 -4.24 -10.56
N ASN A 204 5.01 -4.03 -9.44
CA ASN A 204 5.15 -5.03 -8.40
C ASN A 204 4.83 -4.44 -7.03
N LYS A 205 3.68 -4.86 -6.49
CA LYS A 205 3.21 -4.46 -5.16
C LYS A 205 4.16 -4.86 -4.05
N GLN A 206 4.75 -6.05 -4.13
CA GLN A 206 5.56 -6.63 -3.07
C GLN A 206 6.91 -5.92 -2.94
N LEU A 207 7.50 -5.53 -4.06
CA LEU A 207 8.74 -4.74 -4.11
C LEU A 207 8.51 -3.25 -3.84
N TYR A 208 7.23 -2.86 -3.71
CA TYR A 208 6.79 -1.47 -3.73
C TYR A 208 7.51 -0.68 -4.85
N SER A 209 7.44 -1.21 -6.08
CA SER A 209 8.24 -0.72 -7.21
C SER A 209 7.87 0.71 -7.59
N PHE A 210 8.82 1.46 -8.16
CA PHE A 210 8.55 2.84 -8.58
C PHE A 210 7.38 2.93 -9.58
N SER A 211 7.27 1.99 -10.53
CA SER A 211 6.12 1.93 -11.45
C SER A 211 4.80 1.65 -10.72
N TYR A 212 4.82 0.83 -9.66
CA TYR A 212 3.65 0.63 -8.80
C TYR A 212 3.27 1.90 -8.02
N VAL A 213 4.25 2.66 -7.50
CA VAL A 213 4.02 3.95 -6.84
C VAL A 213 3.39 4.95 -7.81
N CYS A 214 3.94 5.12 -9.02
CA CYS A 214 3.37 6.00 -10.03
C CYS A 214 1.95 5.58 -10.44
N PHE A 215 1.72 4.27 -10.63
CA PHE A 215 0.39 3.76 -11.00
C PHE A 215 -0.65 4.04 -9.93
N THR A 216 -0.34 3.70 -8.68
CA THR A 216 -1.26 3.85 -7.55
C THR A 216 -1.51 5.32 -7.19
N ALA A 217 -0.47 6.16 -7.18
CA ALA A 217 -0.60 7.58 -6.93
C ALA A 217 -1.40 8.29 -8.04
N GLY A 218 -1.17 7.93 -9.30
CA GLY A 218 -1.93 8.46 -10.43
C GLY A 218 -3.40 8.04 -10.40
N ALA A 219 -3.68 6.75 -10.17
CA ALA A 219 -5.05 6.24 -10.01
C ALA A 219 -5.77 6.91 -8.83
N ALA A 220 -5.09 7.05 -7.69
CA ALA A 220 -5.62 7.75 -6.52
C ALA A 220 -5.93 9.22 -6.83
N GLY A 221 -5.06 9.92 -7.59
CA GLY A 221 -5.29 11.31 -8.01
C GLY A 221 -6.53 11.49 -8.90
N ILE A 222 -6.79 10.55 -9.82
CA ILE A 222 -8.02 10.56 -10.64
C ILE A 222 -9.26 10.32 -9.78
N VAL A 223 -9.23 9.30 -8.92
CA VAL A 223 -10.34 8.98 -8.00
C VAL A 223 -10.61 10.15 -7.06
N PHE A 224 -9.56 10.75 -6.50
CA PHE A 224 -9.64 11.93 -5.65
C PHE A 224 -10.27 13.13 -6.37
N SER A 225 -9.86 13.38 -7.63
CA SER A 225 -10.46 14.42 -8.47
C SER A 225 -11.95 14.15 -8.72
N GLY A 226 -12.34 12.89 -8.95
CA GLY A 226 -13.74 12.48 -9.11
C GLY A 226 -14.59 12.74 -7.87
N PHE A 227 -14.10 12.34 -6.68
CA PHE A 227 -14.80 12.62 -5.43
C PHE A 227 -14.92 14.12 -5.14
N TYR A 228 -13.89 14.91 -5.45
CA TYR A 228 -13.94 16.36 -5.31
C TYR A 228 -15.01 17.00 -6.19
N ILE A 229 -15.16 16.57 -7.45
CA ILE A 229 -16.25 17.05 -8.32
C ILE A 229 -17.60 16.71 -7.72
N LEU A 230 -17.78 15.46 -7.27
CA LEU A 230 -19.04 14.97 -6.76
C LEU A 230 -19.47 15.66 -5.46
N ILE A 231 -18.54 15.88 -4.54
CA ILE A 231 -18.81 16.41 -3.19
C ILE A 231 -18.76 17.94 -3.20
N ASP A 232 -17.68 18.55 -3.69
CA ASP A 232 -17.44 19.99 -3.57
C ASP A 232 -18.08 20.82 -4.69
N ILE A 233 -18.21 20.27 -5.91
CA ILE A 233 -18.78 21.01 -7.06
C ILE A 233 -20.27 20.73 -7.22
N TRP A 234 -20.68 19.45 -7.20
CA TRP A 234 -22.10 19.06 -7.31
C TRP A 234 -22.84 19.11 -5.97
N GLY A 235 -22.15 19.31 -4.85
CA GLY A 235 -22.77 19.50 -3.54
C GLY A 235 -23.42 18.25 -2.94
N MET A 236 -23.10 17.04 -3.45
CA MET A 236 -23.69 15.79 -2.97
C MET A 236 -23.06 15.33 -1.65
N ARG A 237 -23.11 16.14 -0.59
CA ARG A 237 -22.40 15.83 0.66
C ARG A 237 -23.03 14.70 1.48
N THR A 238 -24.37 14.66 1.55
CA THR A 238 -25.13 13.75 2.41
C THR A 238 -24.81 12.25 2.23
N PRO A 239 -24.70 11.68 1.01
CA PRO A 239 -24.34 10.27 0.86
C PRO A 239 -22.89 9.98 1.26
N PHE A 240 -22.00 10.96 1.30
CA PHE A 240 -20.57 10.75 1.57
C PHE A 240 -20.15 11.12 3.01
N LEU A 241 -21.09 11.49 3.89
CA LEU A 241 -20.79 11.80 5.29
C LEU A 241 -20.12 10.64 6.03
N PHE A 242 -20.46 9.40 5.70
CA PHE A 242 -19.82 8.24 6.32
C PHE A 242 -18.33 8.14 5.95
N LEU A 243 -17.95 8.52 4.73
CA LEU A 243 -16.55 8.58 4.31
C LEU A 243 -15.80 9.69 5.04
N GLU A 244 -16.46 10.83 5.29
CA GLU A 244 -15.91 11.93 6.09
C GLU A 244 -15.60 11.45 7.53
N TRP A 245 -16.52 10.72 8.16
CA TRP A 245 -16.31 10.17 9.51
C TRP A 245 -15.18 9.16 9.59
N ILE A 246 -15.12 8.23 8.62
CA ILE A 246 -14.02 7.27 8.51
C ILE A 246 -12.70 8.01 8.31
N GLY A 247 -12.66 9.00 7.43
CA GLY A 247 -11.47 9.81 7.15
C GLY A 247 -10.95 10.56 8.38
N MET A 248 -11.83 11.16 9.17
CA MET A 248 -11.45 11.86 10.42
C MET A 248 -10.85 10.93 11.49
N ASN A 249 -11.15 9.63 11.41
CA ASN A 249 -10.64 8.59 12.32
C ASN A 249 -9.76 7.55 11.57
N ALA A 250 -9.15 7.93 10.45
CA ALA A 250 -8.48 6.99 9.55
C ALA A 250 -7.35 6.20 10.24
N MET A 251 -6.59 6.81 11.15
CA MET A 251 -5.50 6.11 11.86
C MET A 251 -6.03 5.04 12.82
N LEU A 252 -7.10 5.35 13.54
CA LEU A 252 -7.78 4.40 14.42
C LEU A 252 -8.31 3.20 13.62
N VAL A 253 -8.98 3.48 12.50
CA VAL A 253 -9.50 2.46 11.59
C VAL A 253 -8.36 1.59 11.05
N PHE A 254 -7.27 2.22 10.60
CA PHE A 254 -6.09 1.52 10.08
C PHE A 254 -5.48 0.57 11.12
N VAL A 255 -5.20 1.05 12.33
CA VAL A 255 -4.60 0.22 13.40
C VAL A 255 -5.52 -0.95 13.77
N MET A 256 -6.81 -0.69 13.94
CA MET A 256 -7.74 -1.74 14.34
C MET A 256 -8.01 -2.76 13.24
N ALA A 257 -8.08 -2.32 11.97
CA ALA A 257 -8.17 -3.22 10.83
C ALA A 257 -6.91 -4.09 10.70
N ALA A 258 -5.71 -3.50 10.88
CA ALA A 258 -4.45 -4.23 10.83
C ALA A 258 -4.30 -5.27 11.96
N GLN A 259 -4.84 -5.01 13.15
CA GLN A 259 -4.90 -5.98 14.24
C GLN A 259 -6.02 -7.03 14.06
N GLY A 260 -6.77 -6.97 12.97
CA GLY A 260 -7.86 -7.89 12.70
C GLY A 260 -9.00 -7.78 13.71
N ILE A 261 -9.16 -6.64 14.40
CA ILE A 261 -10.17 -6.47 15.46
C ILE A 261 -11.58 -6.63 14.88
N PHE A 262 -11.82 -6.16 13.65
CA PHE A 262 -13.10 -6.40 12.97
C PHE A 262 -13.36 -7.90 12.77
N ALA A 263 -12.38 -8.62 12.22
CA ALA A 263 -12.48 -10.07 12.03
C ALA A 263 -12.65 -10.79 13.38
N ALA A 264 -11.90 -10.42 14.42
CA ALA A 264 -12.01 -10.99 15.76
C ALA A 264 -13.36 -10.71 16.43
N PHE A 265 -13.89 -9.49 16.28
CA PHE A 265 -15.19 -9.10 16.83
C PHE A 265 -16.33 -9.90 16.21
N ILE A 266 -16.35 -10.05 14.87
CA ILE A 266 -17.42 -10.80 14.21
C ILE A 266 -17.20 -12.32 14.30
N ASN A 267 -15.96 -12.82 14.20
CA ASN A 267 -15.65 -14.26 14.36
C ASN A 267 -15.80 -14.75 15.81
N GLY A 268 -15.81 -13.85 16.80
CA GLY A 268 -16.09 -14.18 18.19
C GLY A 268 -17.51 -14.71 18.43
N TRP A 269 -18.45 -14.42 17.53
CA TRP A 269 -19.79 -15.02 17.53
C TRP A 269 -19.83 -16.28 16.65
N TYR A 270 -19.43 -17.41 17.23
CA TYR A 270 -19.59 -18.73 16.62
C TYR A 270 -20.76 -19.50 17.26
N PHE A 271 -21.55 -20.19 16.43
CA PHE A 271 -22.61 -21.09 16.91
C PHE A 271 -22.09 -22.53 16.92
N LYS A 272 -21.80 -23.03 18.13
CA LYS A 272 -21.33 -24.40 18.44
C LYS A 272 -19.98 -24.83 17.87
N ASN A 273 -19.64 -24.51 16.61
CA ASN A 273 -18.36 -24.88 15.97
C ASN A 273 -17.59 -23.66 15.43
N PRO A 274 -16.24 -23.63 15.50
CA PRO A 274 -15.41 -22.52 15.00
C PRO A 274 -15.55 -22.26 13.50
N ASP A 275 -15.84 -23.29 12.71
CA ASP A 275 -16.01 -23.19 11.26
C ASP A 275 -17.37 -22.59 10.84
N ASN A 276 -18.31 -22.50 11.78
CA ASN A 276 -19.69 -22.06 11.57
C ASN A 276 -19.95 -20.71 12.26
N ASN A 277 -19.10 -19.74 11.94
CA ASN A 277 -19.24 -18.37 12.42
C ASN A 277 -20.27 -17.57 11.59
N LEU A 278 -20.81 -16.51 12.18
CA LEU A 278 -21.80 -15.65 11.52
C LEU A 278 -21.25 -15.03 10.22
N VAL A 279 -19.94 -14.76 10.16
CA VAL A 279 -19.26 -14.23 8.97
C VAL A 279 -19.37 -15.19 7.80
N ASN A 280 -18.96 -16.44 7.97
CA ASN A 280 -18.96 -17.46 6.93
C ASN A 280 -20.40 -17.71 6.47
N TRP A 281 -21.37 -17.68 7.39
CA TRP A 281 -22.77 -17.82 7.02
C TRP A 281 -23.27 -16.66 6.16
N ILE A 282 -23.02 -15.41 6.58
CA ILE A 282 -23.41 -14.20 5.82
C ILE A 282 -22.67 -14.15 4.48
N GLN A 283 -21.35 -14.34 4.48
CA GLN A 283 -20.53 -14.33 3.28
C GLN A 283 -21.01 -15.40 2.29
N LYS A 284 -21.27 -16.63 2.76
CA LYS A 284 -21.74 -17.73 1.90
C LYS A 284 -23.15 -17.50 1.37
N HIS A 285 -24.13 -17.24 2.24
CA HIS A 285 -25.54 -17.21 1.84
C HIS A 285 -26.00 -15.86 1.27
N VAL A 286 -25.46 -14.73 1.76
CA VAL A 286 -25.89 -13.39 1.34
C VAL A 286 -25.06 -12.89 0.17
N PHE A 287 -23.75 -13.15 0.17
CA PHE A 287 -22.85 -12.59 -0.84
C PHE A 287 -22.45 -13.59 -1.93
N ILE A 288 -22.08 -14.82 -1.58
CA ILE A 288 -21.59 -15.81 -2.56
C ILE A 288 -22.75 -16.48 -3.31
N ASP A 289 -23.77 -16.97 -2.61
CA ASP A 289 -24.90 -17.68 -3.24
C ASP A 289 -25.75 -16.78 -4.14
N VAL A 290 -25.90 -15.50 -3.76
CA VAL A 290 -26.64 -14.50 -4.55
C VAL A 290 -25.89 -14.14 -5.84
N TRP A 291 -24.57 -13.94 -5.77
CA TRP A 291 -23.76 -13.51 -6.91
C TRP A 291 -23.09 -14.65 -7.68
N LYS A 292 -23.25 -15.91 -7.22
CA LYS A 292 -22.70 -17.14 -7.81
C LYS A 292 -21.19 -17.07 -8.11
N SER A 293 -20.46 -16.23 -7.38
CA SER A 293 -19.04 -15.99 -7.58
C SER A 293 -18.39 -15.65 -6.26
N GLU A 294 -17.43 -16.47 -5.84
CA GLU A 294 -16.70 -16.29 -4.58
C GLU A 294 -15.91 -14.98 -4.56
N ARG A 295 -15.35 -14.57 -5.71
CA ARG A 295 -14.57 -13.32 -5.82
C ARG A 295 -15.44 -12.09 -5.64
N VAL A 296 -16.58 -12.06 -6.34
CA VAL A 296 -17.52 -10.93 -6.26
C VAL A 296 -18.17 -10.92 -4.89
N GLY A 297 -18.57 -12.08 -4.35
CA GLY A 297 -19.13 -12.19 -3.01
C GLY A 297 -18.18 -11.69 -1.93
N THR A 298 -16.89 -12.07 -1.99
CA THR A 298 -15.88 -11.59 -1.02
C THR A 298 -15.63 -10.09 -1.18
N LEU A 299 -15.55 -9.57 -2.41
CA LEU A 299 -15.37 -8.14 -2.66
C LEU A 299 -16.55 -7.32 -2.11
N LEU A 300 -17.78 -7.78 -2.34
CA LEU A 300 -18.99 -7.13 -1.83
C LEU A 300 -19.10 -7.23 -0.32
N TYR A 301 -18.69 -8.35 0.28
CA TYR A 301 -18.60 -8.46 1.73
C TYR A 301 -17.66 -7.41 2.32
N VAL A 302 -16.45 -7.25 1.77
CA VAL A 302 -15.52 -6.20 2.22
C VAL A 302 -16.11 -4.81 1.98
N LEU A 303 -16.67 -4.55 0.80
CA LEU A 303 -17.19 -3.23 0.44
C LEU A 303 -18.41 -2.83 1.26
N PHE A 304 -19.30 -3.76 1.59
CA PHE A 304 -20.53 -3.45 2.30
C PHE A 304 -20.43 -3.74 3.80
N ALA A 305 -19.97 -4.91 4.22
CA ALA A 305 -19.92 -5.26 5.64
C ALA A 305 -18.81 -4.51 6.37
N GLU A 306 -17.59 -4.50 5.84
CA GLU A 306 -16.44 -3.87 6.52
C GLU A 306 -16.50 -2.34 6.47
N ILE A 307 -16.83 -1.75 5.32
CA ILE A 307 -16.99 -0.29 5.23
C ILE A 307 -18.17 0.19 6.08
N THR A 308 -19.30 -0.52 6.10
CA THR A 308 -20.44 -0.13 6.95
C THR A 308 -20.10 -0.28 8.42
N PHE A 309 -19.40 -1.34 8.82
CA PHE A 309 -18.95 -1.49 10.20
C PHE A 309 -18.08 -0.30 10.63
N TRP A 310 -17.06 0.05 9.83
CA TRP A 310 -16.20 1.18 10.14
C TRP A 310 -16.93 2.51 10.07
N ALA A 311 -17.89 2.68 9.16
CA ALA A 311 -18.75 3.86 9.10
C ALA A 311 -19.55 4.05 10.40
N VAL A 312 -20.11 2.98 10.96
CA VAL A 312 -20.86 3.03 12.22
C VAL A 312 -19.92 3.34 13.38
N VAL A 313 -18.79 2.64 13.50
CA VAL A 313 -17.80 2.88 14.57
C VAL A 313 -17.29 4.32 14.52
N SER A 314 -16.86 4.79 13.35
CA SER A 314 -16.40 6.16 13.17
C SER A 314 -17.51 7.20 13.38
N GLY A 315 -18.76 6.88 13.03
CA GLY A 315 -19.92 7.74 13.31
C GLY A 315 -20.22 7.88 14.80
N ILE A 316 -20.09 6.79 15.58
CA ILE A 316 -20.21 6.83 17.04
C ILE A 316 -19.08 7.68 17.65
N LEU A 317 -17.83 7.45 17.22
CA LEU A 317 -16.68 8.24 17.68
C LEU A 317 -16.84 9.73 17.36
N HIS A 318 -17.32 10.04 16.15
CA HIS A 318 -17.63 11.41 15.74
C HIS A 318 -18.71 12.05 16.64
N LYS A 319 -19.80 11.33 16.95
CA LYS A 319 -20.84 11.80 17.86
C LYS A 319 -20.33 12.03 19.28
N LEU A 320 -19.35 11.24 19.72
CA LEU A 320 -18.67 11.39 21.01
C LEU A 320 -17.57 12.46 21.00
N GLY A 321 -17.25 13.06 19.85
CA GLY A 321 -16.18 14.04 19.70
C GLY A 321 -14.77 13.47 19.86
N ILE A 322 -14.61 12.16 19.76
CA ILE A 322 -13.32 11.48 19.92
C ILE A 322 -12.65 11.36 18.56
N TYR A 323 -11.46 11.95 18.43
CA TYR A 323 -10.63 11.86 17.23
C TYR A 323 -9.23 11.43 17.62
N TRP A 324 -8.82 10.24 17.18
CA TRP A 324 -7.46 9.78 17.43
C TRP A 324 -6.50 10.38 16.40
N LYS A 325 -5.64 11.29 16.86
CA LYS A 325 -4.51 11.85 16.10
C LYS A 325 -3.22 11.41 16.80
N LEU A 326 -2.22 10.96 16.04
CA LEU A 326 -0.90 10.60 16.56
C LEU A 326 0.04 11.81 16.50
#